data_AF-A0A1G4TLJ4-F1
#
_entry.id   AF-A0A1G4TLJ4-F1
#
_cell.length_a   1.000
_cell.length_b   1.000
_cell.length_c   1.000
_cell.angle_alpha   90.00
_cell.angle_beta   90.00
_cell.angle_gamma   90.00
#
_symmetry.space_group_name_H-M   'P 1'
#
loop_
_entity.id
_entity.type
_entity.pdbx_description
1 polymer ?
#
loop_
_entity_poly.entity_id
_entity_poly.type
_entity_poly.pdbx_seq_one_letter_code
_entity_poly.pdbx_strand_id
1 'polypeptide(L)'
;MKGKDTFTSAAINELIRLIELRNEAPSSGQKTIRQKMRDIGFYGKDDWGIVDLQVADLNSLIFSGRIKVVEGDFKKLLTRSVSPIEKVSKHEEEKLLQDSIIDLNFILGQLKNNLFNPQYDSHLALRDKGGVYILCLKENCTLPECYSIPIYKCFEGLKVVYTGIASISLRTRDYKQHFMGNNAGRSTLRKSLGVMFGFKKVPRDKDPNSTKTKFNDEDERQLSAWMKANLIMYTLPTPHYEKIEMLLINHFNPPLNLKGNNNSINKDFRKVLSALRTDK
;
A
#
# COMPACT_ATOMS: atom_id res chain seq x y z
N MET A 1 -2.44 32.56 -0.44
CA MET A 1 -3.07 31.49 0.34
C MET A 1 -3.93 32.14 1.41
N LYS A 2 -5.23 31.83 1.47
CA LYS A 2 -6.18 32.24 2.50
C LYS A 2 -6.10 31.35 3.73
N GLY A 3 -5.79 30.08 3.54
CA GLY A 3 -5.58 29.11 4.60
C GLY A 3 -4.16 29.08 5.15
N LYS A 4 -3.85 28.00 5.86
CA LYS A 4 -2.50 27.65 6.32
C LYS A 4 -1.94 26.50 5.48
N ASP A 5 -0.62 26.36 5.45
CA ASP A 5 0.08 25.22 4.85
C ASP A 5 0.53 24.18 5.88
N THR A 6 0.45 24.51 7.17
CA THR A 6 0.93 23.67 8.25
C THR A 6 -0.24 23.19 9.10
N PHE A 7 -0.39 21.88 9.22
CA PHE A 7 -1.52 21.24 9.88
C PHE A 7 -1.04 20.20 10.88
N THR A 8 -1.82 19.97 11.92
CA THR A 8 -1.59 18.82 12.78
C THR A 8 -2.08 17.54 12.11
N SER A 9 -1.55 16.38 12.49
CA SER A 9 -2.06 15.08 12.00
C SER A 9 -3.58 14.95 12.23
N ALA A 10 -4.08 15.48 13.34
CA ALA A 10 -5.51 15.56 13.64
C ALA A 10 -6.29 16.41 12.64
N ALA A 11 -5.78 17.60 12.32
CA ALA A 11 -6.39 18.47 11.33
C ALA A 11 -6.40 17.84 9.94
N ILE A 12 -5.34 17.10 9.57
CA ILE A 12 -5.29 16.34 8.30
C ILE A 12 -6.35 15.25 8.27
N ASN A 13 -6.51 14.47 9.35
CA ASN A 13 -7.52 13.42 9.40
C ASN A 13 -8.95 13.98 9.28
N GLU A 14 -9.23 15.11 9.95
CA GLU A 14 -10.52 15.77 9.81
C GLU A 14 -10.74 16.31 8.38
N LEU A 15 -9.68 16.83 7.73
CA LEU A 15 -9.77 17.24 6.33
C LEU A 15 -10.06 16.06 5.39
N ILE A 16 -9.46 14.89 5.60
CA ILE A 16 -9.76 13.67 4.83
C ILE A 16 -11.23 13.31 4.96
N ARG A 17 -11.73 13.21 6.20
CA ARG A 17 -13.14 12.91 6.49
C ARG A 17 -14.08 13.91 5.81
N LEU A 18 -13.79 15.21 5.90
CA LEU A 18 -14.61 16.25 5.29
C LEU A 18 -14.57 16.20 3.75
N ILE A 19 -13.45 15.81 3.15
CA ILE A 19 -13.35 15.63 1.69
C ILE A 19 -14.23 14.46 1.24
N GLU A 20 -14.13 13.30 1.90
CA GLU A 20 -14.95 12.12 1.60
C GLU A 20 -16.44 12.44 1.73
N LEU A 21 -16.83 13.04 2.86
CA LEU A 21 -18.21 13.45 3.10
C LEU A 21 -18.71 14.46 2.04
N ARG A 22 -17.86 15.38 1.59
CA ARG A 22 -18.22 16.35 0.54
C ARG A 22 -18.49 15.65 -0.79
N ASN A 23 -17.71 14.63 -1.12
CA ASN A 23 -17.81 13.91 -2.38
C ASN A 23 -19.09 13.06 -2.47
N GLU A 24 -19.57 12.56 -1.33
CA GLU A 24 -20.82 11.80 -1.24
C GLU A 24 -22.05 12.70 -1.06
N ALA A 25 -21.87 13.93 -0.56
CA ALA A 25 -22.96 14.84 -0.28
C ALA A 25 -23.58 15.47 -1.54
N PRO A 26 -24.91 15.65 -1.58
CA PRO A 26 -25.58 16.42 -2.63
C PRO A 26 -25.13 17.89 -2.59
N SER A 27 -25.27 18.59 -3.72
CA SER A 27 -24.78 19.96 -3.91
C SER A 27 -25.20 20.95 -2.82
N SER A 28 -26.39 20.78 -2.24
CA SER A 28 -26.92 21.58 -1.13
C SER A 28 -26.13 21.43 0.18
N GLY A 29 -25.57 20.24 0.47
CA GLY A 29 -24.79 19.95 1.68
C GLY A 29 -23.30 20.29 1.57
N GLN A 30 -22.76 20.34 0.36
CA GLN A 30 -21.33 20.56 0.13
C GLN A 30 -20.84 21.95 0.60
N LYS A 31 -21.70 22.98 0.58
CA LYS A 31 -21.34 24.33 1.03
C LYS A 31 -20.94 24.34 2.52
N THR A 32 -21.72 23.65 3.34
CA THR A 32 -21.50 23.54 4.79
C THR A 32 -20.23 22.76 5.09
N ILE A 33 -20.00 21.66 4.38
CA ILE A 33 -18.79 20.84 4.55
C ILE A 33 -17.54 21.64 4.16
N ARG A 34 -17.59 22.37 3.04
CA ARG A 34 -16.49 23.28 2.65
C ARG A 34 -16.24 24.37 3.70
N GLN A 35 -17.26 24.82 4.42
CA GLN A 35 -17.06 25.79 5.51
C GLN A 35 -16.26 25.16 6.65
N LYS A 36 -16.59 23.94 7.07
CA LYS A 36 -15.82 23.20 8.09
C LYS A 36 -14.35 23.03 7.69
N MET A 37 -14.07 22.74 6.41
CA MET A 37 -12.69 22.67 5.89
C MET A 37 -11.97 24.02 5.99
N ARG A 38 -12.67 25.11 5.67
CA ARG A 38 -12.14 26.48 5.81
C ARG A 38 -11.86 26.83 7.27
N ASP A 39 -12.70 26.39 8.20
CA ASP A 39 -12.51 26.63 9.64
C ASP A 39 -11.25 25.94 10.18
N ILE A 40 -10.84 24.81 9.57
CA ILE A 40 -9.56 24.12 9.85
C ILE A 40 -8.37 24.87 9.21
N GLY A 41 -8.65 25.80 8.30
CA GLY A 41 -7.67 26.60 7.57
C GLY A 41 -7.28 26.02 6.22
N PHE A 42 -8.11 25.17 5.61
CA PHE A 42 -7.83 24.59 4.29
C PHE A 42 -8.81 25.11 3.23
N TYR A 43 -8.30 25.84 2.21
CA TYR A 43 -9.13 26.41 1.15
C TYR A 43 -8.76 25.82 -0.22
N GLY A 44 -9.10 24.54 -0.47
CA GLY A 44 -8.83 23.78 -1.71
C GLY A 44 -8.58 24.60 -2.99
N LYS A 45 -9.64 25.14 -3.61
CA LYS A 45 -9.52 25.92 -4.86
C LYS A 45 -8.72 27.22 -4.68
N ASP A 46 -8.98 27.97 -3.62
CA ASP A 46 -8.40 29.31 -3.42
C ASP A 46 -6.91 29.26 -3.05
N ASP A 47 -6.47 28.20 -2.39
CA ASP A 47 -5.08 28.01 -1.93
C ASP A 47 -4.27 27.20 -2.93
N TRP A 48 -4.88 26.18 -3.54
CA TRP A 48 -4.17 25.13 -4.26
C TRP A 48 -4.65 24.93 -5.70
N GLY A 49 -5.65 25.70 -6.15
CA GLY A 49 -6.20 25.61 -7.51
C GLY A 49 -7.05 24.37 -7.78
N ILE A 50 -7.42 23.61 -6.74
CA ILE A 50 -8.12 22.32 -6.89
C ILE A 50 -9.64 22.53 -6.94
N VAL A 51 -10.26 22.23 -8.08
CA VAL A 51 -11.69 22.47 -8.33
C VAL A 51 -12.57 21.30 -7.88
N ASP A 52 -12.14 20.06 -8.11
CA ASP A 52 -12.82 18.84 -7.66
C ASP A 52 -11.93 18.07 -6.69
N LEU A 53 -11.85 18.58 -5.47
CA LEU A 53 -10.88 18.14 -4.46
C LEU A 53 -11.12 16.71 -3.98
N GLN A 54 -10.27 15.77 -4.39
CA GLN A 54 -10.26 14.40 -3.92
C GLN A 54 -9.27 14.22 -2.76
N VAL A 55 -9.40 13.11 -2.02
CA VAL A 55 -8.43 12.75 -0.96
C VAL A 55 -7.02 12.60 -1.56
N ALA A 56 -6.93 12.11 -2.80
CA ALA A 56 -5.67 12.00 -3.53
C ALA A 56 -4.98 13.36 -3.75
N ASP A 57 -5.73 14.45 -3.91
CA ASP A 57 -5.16 15.78 -4.09
C ASP A 57 -4.57 16.31 -2.78
N LEU A 58 -5.27 16.13 -1.66
CA LEU A 58 -4.75 16.47 -0.33
C LEU A 58 -3.46 15.69 -0.03
N ASN A 59 -3.45 14.38 -0.32
CA ASN A 59 -2.26 13.55 -0.18
C ASN A 59 -1.11 14.01 -1.07
N SER A 60 -1.40 14.48 -2.30
CA SER A 60 -0.39 15.03 -3.22
C SER A 60 0.22 16.33 -2.68
N LEU A 61 -0.57 17.19 -2.04
CA LEU A 61 -0.06 18.40 -1.39
C LEU A 61 0.85 18.09 -0.20
N ILE A 62 0.50 17.10 0.61
CA ILE A 62 1.34 16.63 1.74
C ILE A 62 2.63 16.00 1.21
N PHE A 63 2.53 15.10 0.23
CA PHE A 63 3.68 14.37 -0.32
C PHE A 63 4.67 15.30 -1.04
N SER A 64 4.16 16.33 -1.73
CA SER A 64 5.01 17.34 -2.36
C SER A 64 5.62 18.34 -1.37
N GLY A 65 5.33 18.22 -0.07
CA GLY A 65 5.79 19.14 0.97
C GLY A 65 5.13 20.52 0.92
N ARG A 66 4.13 20.71 0.04
CA ARG A 66 3.33 21.94 -0.02
C ARG A 66 2.45 22.10 1.21
N ILE A 67 2.00 20.98 1.79
CA ILE A 67 1.41 20.93 3.12
C ILE A 67 2.38 20.25 4.08
N LYS A 68 2.65 20.91 5.21
CA LYS A 68 3.49 20.41 6.30
C LYS A 68 2.62 19.81 7.39
N VAL A 69 2.98 18.63 7.88
CA VAL A 69 2.29 17.99 8.99
C VAL A 69 3.17 18.05 10.23
N VAL A 70 2.66 18.67 11.29
CA VAL A 70 3.33 18.76 12.60
C VAL A 70 2.59 17.90 13.61
N GLU A 71 3.31 17.27 14.53
CA GLU A 71 2.67 16.61 15.67
C GLU A 71 2.20 17.69 16.66
N GLY A 72 0.90 17.74 16.94
CA GLY A 72 0.31 18.79 17.78
C GLY A 72 -0.79 18.24 18.67
N ASP A 73 -0.74 18.66 19.94
CA ASP A 73 -1.58 18.19 21.04
C ASP A 73 -3.08 18.36 20.79
N PHE A 74 -3.80 17.24 20.83
CA PHE A 74 -5.22 17.10 20.47
C PHE A 74 -6.19 17.86 21.40
N LYS A 75 -5.71 18.37 22.55
CA LYS A 75 -6.56 18.88 23.64
C LYS A 75 -7.21 20.25 23.39
N LYS A 76 -6.76 21.05 22.42
CA LYS A 76 -7.18 22.47 22.32
C LYS A 76 -8.34 22.75 21.35
N LEU A 77 -8.71 21.80 20.47
CA LEU A 77 -9.70 22.01 19.40
C LEU A 77 -11.12 21.52 19.74
N LEU A 78 -11.27 20.60 20.70
CA LEU A 78 -12.57 20.02 21.05
C LEU A 78 -13.44 20.92 21.95
N THR A 79 -12.91 22.03 22.48
CA THR A 79 -13.63 22.87 23.44
C THR A 79 -14.49 23.97 22.81
N ARG A 80 -14.54 24.12 21.48
CA ARG A 80 -15.22 25.27 20.83
C ARG A 80 -16.45 24.98 19.99
N SER A 81 -16.93 23.75 19.86
CA SER A 81 -18.16 23.51 19.09
C SER A 81 -18.91 22.26 19.49
N VAL A 82 -19.85 22.39 20.44
CA VAL A 82 -20.99 21.47 20.54
C VAL A 82 -22.26 22.27 20.78
N SER A 83 -23.14 22.25 19.79
CA SER A 83 -24.59 22.38 19.94
C SER A 83 -25.25 21.23 19.15
N PRO A 84 -26.47 20.80 19.53
CA PRO A 84 -26.73 19.39 19.78
C PRO A 84 -27.52 18.71 18.66
N ILE A 85 -27.04 17.55 18.17
CA ILE A 85 -27.87 16.57 17.48
C ILE A 85 -27.44 15.17 17.95
N GLU A 86 -28.40 14.49 18.58
CA GLU A 86 -28.57 13.06 18.87
C GLU A 86 -27.40 12.25 19.47
N LYS A 87 -27.67 11.73 20.69
CA LYS A 87 -26.74 10.97 21.54
C LYS A 87 -26.42 9.60 20.93
N VAL A 88 -25.33 9.52 20.19
CA VAL A 88 -24.49 8.32 20.15
C VAL A 88 -23.63 8.33 21.42
N SER A 89 -23.42 7.17 22.05
CA SER A 89 -22.67 7.12 23.30
C SER A 89 -21.22 7.55 23.04
N LYS A 90 -20.70 8.48 23.86
CA LYS A 90 -19.30 8.96 23.78
C LYS A 90 -18.29 7.81 23.75
N HIS A 91 -18.60 6.69 24.39
CA HIS A 91 -17.76 5.50 24.41
C HIS A 91 -17.72 4.74 23.06
N GLU A 92 -18.77 4.78 22.26
CA GLU A 92 -18.78 4.14 20.93
C GLU A 92 -18.10 5.03 19.88
N GLU A 93 -18.31 6.34 19.93
CA GLU A 93 -17.60 7.29 19.05
C GLU A 93 -16.09 7.33 19.35
N GLU A 94 -15.69 7.33 20.62
CA GLU A 94 -14.27 7.28 21.00
C GLU A 94 -13.63 5.95 20.63
N LYS A 95 -14.35 4.82 20.73
CA LYS A 95 -13.84 3.49 20.34
C LYS A 95 -13.71 3.32 18.82
N LEU A 96 -14.67 3.82 18.04
CA LEU A 96 -14.60 3.84 16.56
C LEU A 96 -13.55 4.80 16.02
N LEU A 97 -13.28 5.91 16.72
CA LEU A 97 -12.17 6.81 16.38
C LEU A 97 -10.81 6.20 16.73
N GLN A 98 -10.69 5.52 17.88
CA GLN A 98 -9.47 4.83 18.31
C GLN A 98 -9.06 3.72 17.32
N ASP A 99 -10.03 3.06 16.69
CA ASP A 99 -9.83 2.00 15.70
C ASP A 99 -9.39 2.51 14.31
N SER A 100 -9.44 3.82 14.05
CA SER A 100 -9.34 4.37 12.68
C SER A 100 -7.95 4.89 12.25
N ILE A 101 -7.00 5.07 13.19
CA ILE A 101 -5.59 5.30 12.89
C ILE A 101 -4.83 4.03 13.24
N ILE A 102 -4.63 3.18 12.23
CA ILE A 102 -3.69 2.08 12.38
C ILE A 102 -2.30 2.72 12.41
N ASP A 103 -1.73 2.85 13.61
CA ASP A 103 -0.38 3.35 13.80
C ASP A 103 0.58 2.48 12.98
N LEU A 104 1.31 3.10 12.06
CA LEU A 104 2.29 2.41 11.24
C LEU A 104 3.33 1.70 12.11
N ASN A 105 3.75 2.28 13.24
CA ASN A 105 4.69 1.63 14.13
C ASN A 105 4.09 0.35 14.75
N PHE A 106 2.81 0.38 15.09
CA PHE A 106 2.09 -0.82 15.52
C PHE A 106 2.04 -1.88 14.41
N ILE A 107 1.70 -1.50 13.17
CA ILE A 107 1.71 -2.41 12.01
C ILE A 107 3.09 -3.06 11.83
N LEU A 108 4.14 -2.23 11.84
CA LEU A 108 5.52 -2.68 11.67
C LEU A 108 5.95 -3.61 12.80
N GLY A 109 5.57 -3.32 14.06
CA GLY A 109 5.79 -4.20 15.20
C GLY A 109 5.07 -5.54 15.06
N GLN A 110 3.84 -5.56 14.56
CA GLN A 110 3.11 -6.81 14.31
C GLN A 110 3.72 -7.63 13.16
N LEU A 111 4.15 -6.97 12.08
CA LEU A 111 4.85 -7.63 10.96
C LEU A 111 6.13 -8.30 11.43
N LYS A 112 6.95 -7.59 12.22
CA LYS A 112 8.22 -8.09 12.77
C LYS A 112 8.07 -9.42 13.49
N ASN A 113 6.98 -9.58 14.25
CA ASN A 113 6.70 -10.78 15.03
C ASN A 113 6.23 -11.99 14.20
N ASN A 114 5.95 -11.81 12.90
CA ASN A 114 5.38 -12.83 12.03
C ASN A 114 6.25 -13.02 10.77
N LEU A 115 7.53 -13.33 11.02
CA LEU A 115 8.52 -13.72 10.03
C LEU A 115 8.22 -15.13 9.47
N PHE A 116 8.40 -15.29 8.16
CA PHE A 116 8.30 -16.56 7.44
C PHE A 116 9.46 -16.70 6.45
N ASN A 117 10.26 -17.75 6.63
CA ASN A 117 11.33 -18.14 5.74
C ASN A 117 10.88 -19.28 4.81
N PRO A 118 10.61 -19.01 3.53
CA PRO A 118 10.08 -20.00 2.59
C PRO A 118 11.03 -21.18 2.28
N GLN A 119 12.30 -21.08 2.68
CA GLN A 119 13.28 -22.16 2.51
C GLN A 119 13.21 -23.22 3.61
N TYR A 120 12.88 -22.82 4.83
CA TYR A 120 12.99 -23.68 6.02
C TYR A 120 11.66 -23.89 6.72
N ASP A 121 10.80 -22.87 6.71
CA ASP A 121 9.56 -22.91 7.48
C ASP A 121 8.51 -23.74 6.77
N SER A 122 7.79 -24.54 7.56
CA SER A 122 6.58 -25.20 7.09
C SER A 122 5.52 -24.14 6.78
N HIS A 123 4.80 -24.33 5.68
CA HIS A 123 3.64 -23.52 5.32
C HIS A 123 2.57 -23.41 6.42
N LEU A 124 2.59 -24.34 7.39
CA LEU A 124 1.70 -24.31 8.54
C LEU A 124 1.96 -23.11 9.47
N ALA A 125 3.15 -22.51 9.40
CA ALA A 125 3.51 -21.29 10.12
C ALA A 125 2.70 -20.06 9.67
N LEU A 126 2.20 -20.04 8.42
CA LEU A 126 1.37 -18.94 7.91
C LEU A 126 -0.07 -19.07 8.38
N ARG A 127 -0.68 -17.99 8.86
CA ARG A 127 -2.09 -18.04 9.28
C ARG A 127 -3.02 -18.27 8.10
N ASP A 128 -4.03 -19.10 8.29
CA ASP A 128 -5.07 -19.36 7.28
C ASP A 128 -6.18 -18.29 7.35
N LYS A 129 -5.79 -17.02 7.21
CA LYS A 129 -6.67 -15.85 7.24
C LYS A 129 -6.21 -14.81 6.24
N GLY A 130 -7.10 -13.90 5.84
CA GLY A 130 -6.74 -12.74 5.05
C GLY A 130 -5.76 -11.82 5.77
N GLY A 131 -4.97 -11.07 5.00
CA GLY A 131 -3.96 -10.18 5.56
C GLY A 131 -3.07 -9.53 4.52
N VAL A 132 -2.00 -8.89 5.00
CA VAL A 132 -0.95 -8.29 4.19
C VAL A 132 0.37 -9.02 4.39
N TYR A 133 1.28 -8.88 3.44
CA TYR A 133 2.65 -9.34 3.57
C TYR A 133 3.62 -8.38 2.90
N ILE A 134 4.83 -8.31 3.45
CA ILE A 134 5.99 -7.68 2.80
C ILE A 134 7.02 -8.75 2.49
N LEU A 135 7.68 -8.60 1.35
CA LEU A 135 8.78 -9.46 0.92
C LEU A 135 10.06 -8.65 0.91
N CYS A 136 11.07 -9.21 1.56
CA CYS A 136 12.40 -8.64 1.64
C CYS A 136 13.42 -9.59 1.01
N LEU A 137 14.49 -9.02 0.45
CA LEU A 137 15.68 -9.80 0.10
C LEU A 137 16.38 -10.23 1.38
N LYS A 138 16.82 -11.49 1.43
CA LYS A 138 17.76 -11.95 2.45
C LYS A 138 19.06 -11.16 2.36
N GLU A 139 19.83 -11.20 3.44
CA GLU A 139 21.13 -10.54 3.51
C GLU A 139 22.02 -10.99 2.34
N ASN A 140 22.74 -10.04 1.74
CA ASN A 140 23.61 -10.23 0.56
C ASN A 140 22.92 -10.73 -0.72
N CYS A 141 21.60 -10.94 -0.73
CA CYS A 141 20.85 -11.21 -1.95
C CYS A 141 20.53 -9.91 -2.71
N THR A 142 20.45 -10.01 -4.03
CA THR A 142 20.04 -8.91 -4.93
C THR A 142 18.88 -9.36 -5.80
N LEU A 143 18.09 -8.42 -6.32
CA LEU A 143 17.19 -8.74 -7.43
C LEU A 143 18.01 -9.17 -8.65
N PRO A 144 17.42 -9.95 -9.58
CA PRO A 144 18.06 -10.23 -10.86
C PRO A 144 18.43 -8.92 -11.54
N GLU A 145 19.59 -8.92 -12.19
CA GLU A 145 20.10 -7.71 -12.83
C GLU A 145 19.11 -7.23 -13.89
N CYS A 146 18.81 -5.94 -13.85
CA CYS A 146 17.92 -5.28 -14.79
C CYS A 146 18.54 -3.92 -15.11
N TYR A 147 18.12 -3.30 -16.22
CA TYR A 147 18.65 -2.04 -16.78
C TYR A 147 18.90 -0.90 -15.77
N SER A 148 18.27 -0.93 -14.59
CA SER A 148 18.56 -0.02 -13.48
C SER A 148 18.51 -0.73 -12.13
N ILE A 149 19.35 -0.28 -11.20
CA ILE A 149 19.33 -0.73 -9.81
C ILE A 149 18.27 0.10 -9.06
N PRO A 150 17.23 -0.52 -8.49
CA PRO A 150 16.22 0.23 -7.75
C PRO A 150 16.75 0.68 -6.38
N ILE A 151 16.16 1.75 -5.85
CA ILE A 151 16.41 2.23 -4.49
C ILE A 151 15.47 1.50 -3.53
N TYR A 152 16.02 0.97 -2.45
CA TYR A 152 15.27 0.20 -1.45
C TYR A 152 15.08 1.00 -0.17
N LYS A 153 13.93 0.84 0.46
CA LYS A 153 13.81 1.00 1.91
C LYS A 153 13.97 -0.34 2.59
N CYS A 154 14.35 -0.31 3.86
CA CYS A 154 14.61 -1.51 4.63
C CYS A 154 13.56 -1.72 5.72
N PHE A 155 13.30 -2.99 6.03
CA PHE A 155 12.55 -3.43 7.19
C PHE A 155 13.35 -4.51 7.90
N GLU A 156 13.59 -4.34 9.20
CA GLU A 156 14.46 -5.24 9.98
C GLU A 156 15.84 -5.48 9.31
N GLY A 157 16.43 -4.41 8.77
CA GLY A 157 17.72 -4.46 8.07
C GLY A 157 17.68 -5.07 6.65
N LEU A 158 16.53 -5.58 6.20
CA LEU A 158 16.39 -6.26 4.91
C LEU A 158 15.72 -5.35 3.86
N LYS A 159 16.18 -5.42 2.61
CA LYS A 159 15.66 -4.60 1.50
C LYS A 159 14.24 -5.02 1.13
N VAL A 160 13.25 -4.15 1.30
CA VAL A 160 11.86 -4.41 0.94
C VAL A 160 11.69 -4.31 -0.57
N VAL A 161 11.26 -5.41 -1.20
CA VAL A 161 11.12 -5.49 -2.67
C VAL A 161 9.68 -5.46 -3.15
N TYR A 162 8.76 -5.95 -2.33
CA TYR A 162 7.35 -6.07 -2.69
C TYR A 162 6.46 -6.08 -1.43
N THR A 163 5.23 -5.60 -1.57
CA THR A 163 4.15 -5.81 -0.59
C THR A 163 2.90 -6.27 -1.31
N GLY A 164 2.08 -7.10 -0.66
CA GLY A 164 0.85 -7.60 -1.23
C GLY A 164 -0.22 -7.94 -0.20
N ILE A 165 -1.43 -8.16 -0.70
CA ILE A 165 -2.57 -8.66 0.09
C ILE A 165 -2.84 -10.13 -0.18
N ALA A 166 -3.46 -10.79 0.78
CA ALA A 166 -4.20 -12.03 0.63
C ALA A 166 -5.63 -11.83 1.17
N SER A 167 -6.65 -11.85 0.29
CA SER A 167 -8.03 -11.59 0.71
C SER A 167 -8.66 -12.74 1.49
N ILE A 168 -8.30 -13.98 1.15
CA ILE A 168 -8.87 -15.19 1.76
C ILE A 168 -7.89 -15.78 2.78
N SER A 169 -6.64 -16.03 2.38
CA SER A 169 -5.68 -16.78 3.18
C SER A 169 -4.24 -16.46 2.79
N LEU A 170 -3.45 -15.95 3.74
CA LEU A 170 -2.00 -15.78 3.62
C LEU A 170 -1.32 -17.13 3.34
N ARG A 171 -1.75 -18.21 4.02
CA ARG A 171 -1.24 -19.57 3.78
C ARG A 171 -1.43 -20.04 2.34
N THR A 172 -2.63 -19.89 1.80
CA THR A 172 -2.95 -20.39 0.45
C THR A 172 -2.40 -19.48 -0.63
N ARG A 173 -2.46 -18.16 -0.45
CA ARG A 173 -1.96 -17.22 -1.46
C ARG A 173 -0.44 -17.19 -1.48
N ASP A 174 0.20 -17.02 -0.34
CA ASP A 174 1.61 -16.64 -0.35
C ASP A 174 2.51 -17.86 -0.53
N TYR A 175 2.27 -18.93 0.22
CA TYR A 175 3.08 -20.12 0.09
C TYR A 175 2.80 -20.89 -1.20
N LYS A 176 1.53 -21.22 -1.49
CA LYS A 176 1.20 -22.04 -2.66
C LYS A 176 1.31 -21.28 -3.99
N GLN A 177 0.99 -19.98 -4.03
CA GLN A 177 1.03 -19.24 -5.31
C GLN A 177 2.39 -18.61 -5.57
N HIS A 178 3.08 -18.06 -4.55
CA HIS A 178 4.39 -17.43 -4.77
C HIS A 178 5.56 -18.38 -4.64
N PHE A 179 5.59 -19.28 -3.66
CA PHE A 179 6.79 -20.08 -3.38
C PHE A 179 6.76 -21.51 -3.93
N MET A 180 5.60 -22.13 -4.12
CA MET A 180 5.48 -23.50 -4.68
C MET A 180 4.84 -23.59 -6.07
N GLY A 181 4.34 -22.48 -6.61
CA GLY A 181 3.45 -22.51 -7.76
C GLY A 181 4.14 -22.41 -9.12
N ASN A 182 3.54 -23.01 -10.14
CA ASN A 182 3.71 -22.67 -11.57
C ASN A 182 2.66 -21.61 -11.95
N ASN A 183 2.76 -20.45 -11.30
CA ASN A 183 1.63 -19.53 -11.11
C ASN A 183 1.96 -18.09 -11.46
N ALA A 184 2.98 -17.81 -12.29
CA ALA A 184 3.18 -16.45 -12.80
C ALA A 184 1.92 -15.92 -13.48
N GLY A 185 1.09 -16.79 -14.08
CA GLY A 185 -0.22 -16.40 -14.64
C GLY A 185 -1.17 -15.67 -13.68
N ARG A 186 -0.99 -15.81 -12.36
CA ARG A 186 -1.81 -15.17 -11.32
C ARG A 186 -1.00 -14.36 -10.29
N SER A 187 0.32 -14.42 -10.32
CA SER A 187 1.20 -13.68 -9.42
C SER A 187 1.90 -12.51 -10.13
N THR A 188 1.55 -11.29 -9.74
CA THR A 188 2.19 -10.05 -10.22
C THR A 188 3.68 -9.99 -9.87
N LEU A 189 4.05 -10.49 -8.69
CA LEU A 189 5.43 -10.60 -8.26
C LEU A 189 6.21 -11.55 -9.17
N ARG A 190 5.71 -12.78 -9.37
CA ARG A 190 6.39 -13.78 -10.22
C ARG A 190 6.55 -13.28 -11.66
N LYS A 191 5.53 -12.62 -12.22
CA LYS A 191 5.65 -11.98 -13.55
C LYS A 191 6.79 -10.97 -13.60
N SER A 192 6.94 -10.16 -12.54
CA SER A 192 7.98 -9.13 -12.48
C SER A 192 9.37 -9.75 -12.37
N LEU A 193 9.54 -10.73 -11.48
CA LEU A 193 10.82 -11.43 -11.32
C LEU A 193 11.21 -12.23 -12.56
N GLY A 194 10.28 -12.98 -13.15
CA GLY A 194 10.59 -13.83 -14.31
C GLY A 194 11.03 -13.03 -15.54
N VAL A 195 10.42 -11.86 -15.82
CA VAL A 195 10.91 -11.02 -16.92
C VAL A 195 12.26 -10.37 -16.61
N MET A 196 12.60 -10.13 -15.34
CA MET A 196 13.94 -9.69 -14.94
C MET A 196 15.00 -10.79 -15.13
N PHE A 197 14.61 -12.06 -15.04
CA PHE A 197 15.46 -13.20 -15.44
C PHE A 197 15.55 -13.39 -16.96
N GLY A 198 14.80 -12.62 -17.76
CA GLY A 198 14.72 -12.82 -19.21
C GLY A 198 13.87 -14.02 -19.63
N PHE A 199 13.05 -14.57 -18.73
CA PHE A 199 12.17 -15.70 -19.04
C PHE A 199 11.09 -15.31 -20.04
N LYS A 200 10.87 -16.19 -21.02
CA LYS A 200 9.89 -15.96 -22.09
C LYS A 200 8.50 -16.37 -21.64
N LYS A 201 7.53 -15.52 -21.94
CA LYS A 201 6.13 -15.79 -21.65
C LYS A 201 5.57 -16.79 -22.65
N VAL A 202 4.78 -17.74 -22.15
CA VAL A 202 4.00 -18.69 -22.95
C VAL A 202 2.51 -18.51 -22.63
N PRO A 203 1.60 -18.82 -23.57
CA PRO A 203 0.16 -18.85 -23.30
C PRO A 203 -0.16 -19.73 -22.09
N ARG A 204 -1.04 -19.26 -21.22
CA ARG A 204 -1.42 -19.96 -20.00
C ARG A 204 -2.52 -21.00 -20.25
N ASP A 205 -3.38 -20.71 -21.20
CA ASP A 205 -4.52 -21.52 -21.61
C ASP A 205 -4.41 -21.83 -23.11
N LYS A 206 -5.10 -22.88 -23.55
CA LYS A 206 -5.15 -23.29 -24.96
C LYS A 206 -6.01 -22.39 -25.83
N ASP A 207 -6.67 -21.39 -25.23
CA ASP A 207 -7.49 -20.42 -25.94
C ASP A 207 -6.59 -19.44 -26.70
N PRO A 208 -6.59 -19.45 -28.04
CA PRO A 208 -5.74 -18.58 -28.85
C PRO A 208 -6.08 -17.09 -28.69
N ASN A 209 -7.27 -16.74 -28.17
CA ASN A 209 -7.68 -15.36 -27.92
C ASN A 209 -7.31 -14.87 -26.52
N SER A 210 -6.81 -15.75 -25.65
CA SER A 210 -6.46 -15.37 -24.28
C SER A 210 -5.14 -14.62 -24.22
N THR A 211 -5.17 -13.45 -23.59
CA THR A 211 -3.96 -12.66 -23.31
C THR A 211 -3.23 -13.12 -22.05
N LYS A 212 -3.68 -14.22 -21.43
CA LYS A 212 -3.14 -14.71 -20.16
C LYS A 212 -1.90 -15.53 -20.42
N THR A 213 -0.78 -15.09 -19.85
CA THR A 213 0.52 -15.72 -20.00
C THR A 213 1.08 -16.22 -18.67
N LYS A 214 1.96 -17.22 -18.74
CA LYS A 214 2.83 -17.71 -17.65
C LYS A 214 4.25 -17.91 -18.20
N PHE A 215 5.19 -18.41 -17.41
CA PHE A 215 6.46 -18.91 -17.97
C PHE A 215 6.37 -20.42 -18.20
N ASN A 216 7.33 -20.99 -18.92
CA ASN A 216 7.40 -22.43 -19.07
C ASN A 216 7.69 -23.11 -17.72
N ASP A 217 7.50 -24.44 -17.66
CA ASP A 217 7.59 -25.16 -16.38
C ASP A 217 9.00 -25.19 -15.79
N GLU A 218 10.05 -25.10 -16.62
CA GLU A 218 11.44 -25.02 -16.17
C GLU A 218 11.74 -23.67 -15.55
N ASP A 219 11.39 -22.58 -16.24
CA ASP A 219 11.53 -21.20 -15.76
C ASP A 219 10.75 -21.00 -14.44
N GLU A 220 9.56 -21.58 -14.30
CA GLU A 220 8.78 -21.50 -13.05
C GLU A 220 9.41 -22.30 -11.90
N ARG A 221 10.10 -23.41 -12.19
CA ARG A 221 10.89 -24.13 -11.18
C ARG A 221 12.08 -23.30 -10.74
N GLN A 222 12.85 -22.74 -11.67
CA GLN A 222 13.99 -21.87 -11.37
C GLN A 222 13.57 -20.65 -10.57
N LEU A 223 12.48 -19.99 -10.97
CA LEU A 223 11.91 -18.86 -10.24
C LEU A 223 11.50 -19.23 -8.81
N SER A 224 10.86 -20.40 -8.62
CA SER A 224 10.46 -20.85 -7.28
C SER A 224 11.67 -21.14 -6.39
N ALA A 225 12.69 -21.83 -6.93
CA ALA A 225 13.92 -22.12 -6.22
C ALA A 225 14.63 -20.82 -5.79
N TRP A 226 14.74 -19.87 -6.71
CA TRP A 226 15.33 -18.56 -6.43
C TRP A 226 14.54 -17.79 -5.37
N MET A 227 13.20 -17.72 -5.48
CA MET A 227 12.37 -17.01 -4.50
C MET A 227 12.51 -17.60 -3.09
N LYS A 228 12.55 -18.93 -2.96
CA LYS A 228 12.79 -19.60 -1.66
C LYS A 228 14.17 -19.27 -1.10
N ALA A 229 15.19 -19.35 -1.95
CA ALA A 229 16.57 -19.13 -1.55
C ALA A 229 16.83 -17.65 -1.16
N ASN A 230 16.19 -16.69 -1.80
CA ASN A 230 16.57 -15.27 -1.73
C ASN A 230 15.57 -14.36 -1.00
N LEU A 231 14.33 -14.79 -0.77
CA LEU A 231 13.31 -13.94 -0.14
C LEU A 231 12.97 -14.40 1.28
N ILE A 232 12.61 -13.41 2.09
CA ILE A 232 11.95 -13.55 3.38
C ILE A 232 10.62 -12.83 3.32
N MET A 233 9.61 -13.36 4.03
CA MET A 233 8.29 -12.75 4.12
C MET A 233 7.95 -12.37 5.56
N TYR A 234 7.38 -11.19 5.77
CA TYR A 234 6.72 -10.84 7.02
C TYR A 234 5.23 -10.69 6.75
N THR A 235 4.38 -11.19 7.64
CA THR A 235 2.92 -11.25 7.41
C THR A 235 2.13 -10.60 8.53
N LEU A 236 0.99 -10.04 8.20
CA LEU A 236 0.04 -9.50 9.19
C LEU A 236 -1.38 -9.95 8.82
N PRO A 237 -1.94 -10.93 9.55
CA PRO A 237 -3.34 -11.32 9.42
C PRO A 237 -4.24 -10.17 9.89
N THR A 238 -5.11 -9.68 9.02
CA THR A 238 -5.97 -8.53 9.30
C THR A 238 -7.09 -8.45 8.27
N PRO A 239 -8.32 -8.04 8.64
CA PRO A 239 -9.37 -7.76 7.67
C PRO A 239 -9.17 -6.42 6.93
N HIS A 240 -8.31 -5.52 7.44
CA HIS A 240 -8.08 -4.19 6.86
C HIS A 240 -6.92 -4.17 5.86
N TYR A 241 -6.75 -5.26 5.10
CA TYR A 241 -5.55 -5.50 4.31
C TYR A 241 -5.38 -4.51 3.15
N GLU A 242 -6.45 -3.98 2.52
CA GLU A 242 -6.27 -2.99 1.45
C GLU A 242 -5.72 -1.67 1.97
N LYS A 243 -6.26 -1.18 3.10
CA LYS A 243 -5.79 0.05 3.73
C LYS A 243 -4.33 -0.09 4.19
N ILE A 244 -3.99 -1.23 4.80
CA ILE A 244 -2.63 -1.48 5.26
C ILE A 244 -1.66 -1.66 4.09
N GLU A 245 -2.03 -2.35 3.01
CA GLU A 245 -1.18 -2.47 1.82
C GLU A 245 -0.83 -1.09 1.25
N MET A 246 -1.81 -0.19 1.16
CA MET A 246 -1.56 1.19 0.70
C MET A 246 -0.56 1.92 1.60
N LEU A 247 -0.71 1.80 2.93
CA LEU A 247 0.23 2.37 3.90
C LEU A 247 1.64 1.80 3.71
N LEU A 248 1.77 0.48 3.52
CA LEU A 248 3.05 -0.19 3.32
C LEU A 248 3.70 0.18 1.97
N ILE A 249 2.92 0.29 0.89
CA ILE A 249 3.43 0.76 -0.42
C ILE A 249 3.96 2.19 -0.28
N ASN A 250 3.22 3.07 0.38
CA ASN A 250 3.61 4.46 0.58
C ASN A 250 4.84 4.58 1.48
N HIS A 251 4.89 3.79 2.55
CA HIS A 251 6.00 3.80 3.49
C HIS A 251 7.28 3.23 2.86
N PHE A 252 7.23 2.03 2.26
CA PHE A 252 8.42 1.33 1.78
C PHE A 252 8.80 1.65 0.33
N ASN A 253 7.88 2.15 -0.49
CA ASN A 253 8.08 2.33 -1.93
C ASN A 253 8.73 1.10 -2.61
N PRO A 254 8.14 -0.11 -2.45
CA PRO A 254 8.74 -1.32 -2.98
C PRO A 254 8.85 -1.26 -4.52
N PRO A 255 10.03 -1.55 -5.09
CA PRO A 255 10.28 -1.38 -6.52
C PRO A 255 9.46 -2.32 -7.41
N LEU A 256 9.06 -3.49 -6.92
CA LEU A 256 8.28 -4.46 -7.72
C LEU A 256 6.77 -4.21 -7.69
N ASN A 257 6.27 -3.30 -6.84
CA ASN A 257 4.86 -2.90 -6.84
C ASN A 257 4.59 -1.92 -7.99
N LEU A 258 4.12 -2.42 -9.13
CA LEU A 258 3.73 -1.56 -10.26
C LEU A 258 2.39 -0.86 -10.07
N LYS A 259 1.42 -1.55 -9.46
CA LYS A 259 0.09 -1.02 -9.18
C LYS A 259 0.09 -0.28 -7.84
N GLY A 260 -0.51 0.91 -7.79
CA GLY A 260 -0.68 1.69 -6.57
C GLY A 260 0.58 2.41 -6.08
N ASN A 261 1.75 2.14 -6.67
CA ASN A 261 2.99 2.84 -6.31
C ASN A 261 3.24 4.04 -7.25
N ASN A 262 2.91 5.23 -6.76
CA ASN A 262 3.07 6.49 -7.49
C ASN A 262 4.35 7.28 -7.10
N ASN A 263 5.20 6.72 -6.24
CA ASN A 263 6.40 7.40 -5.74
C ASN A 263 7.44 7.60 -6.86
N SER A 264 8.00 8.81 -6.98
CA SER A 264 8.92 9.16 -8.07
C SER A 264 10.27 8.43 -8.04
N ILE A 265 10.76 7.99 -6.87
CA ILE A 265 12.12 7.46 -6.68
C ILE A 265 12.42 6.26 -7.58
N ASN A 266 11.47 5.32 -7.72
CA ASN A 266 11.63 4.10 -8.53
C ASN A 266 10.77 4.15 -9.82
N LYS A 267 10.33 5.34 -10.25
CA LYS A 267 9.39 5.48 -11.37
C LYS A 267 9.97 4.93 -12.66
N ASP A 268 11.22 5.22 -12.98
CA ASP A 268 11.86 4.75 -14.21
C ASP A 268 12.11 3.24 -14.19
N PHE A 269 12.58 2.70 -13.06
CA PHE A 269 12.67 1.26 -12.85
C PHE A 269 11.32 0.57 -13.09
N ARG A 270 10.24 1.10 -12.51
CA ARG A 270 8.89 0.55 -12.70
C ARG A 270 8.38 0.68 -14.13
N LYS A 271 8.76 1.75 -14.85
CA LYS A 271 8.43 1.93 -16.27
C LYS A 271 9.09 0.86 -17.13
N VAL A 272 10.39 0.63 -16.94
CA VAL A 272 11.13 -0.44 -17.63
C VAL A 272 10.53 -1.81 -17.31
N LEU A 273 10.30 -2.11 -16.03
CA LEU A 273 9.73 -3.38 -15.59
C LEU A 273 8.30 -3.60 -16.14
N SER A 274 7.50 -2.54 -16.23
CA SER A 274 6.18 -2.59 -16.85
C SER A 274 6.26 -2.93 -18.34
N ALA A 275 7.22 -2.34 -19.08
CA ALA A 275 7.44 -2.62 -20.49
C ALA A 275 7.84 -4.08 -20.73
N LEU A 276 8.81 -4.59 -19.97
CA LEU A 276 9.21 -6.01 -20.01
C LEU A 276 8.04 -6.96 -19.72
N ARG A 277 7.12 -6.57 -18.83
CA ARG A 277 5.92 -7.37 -18.55
C ARG A 277 4.90 -7.34 -19.67
N THR A 278 4.87 -6.31 -20.51
CA THR A 278 3.96 -6.21 -21.65
C THR A 278 4.53 -6.80 -22.93
N ASP A 279 5.85 -6.79 -23.11
CA ASP A 279 6.53 -7.33 -24.30
C ASP A 279 6.24 -8.81 -24.49
N LYS A 280 5.59 -9.17 -25.60
CA LYS A 280 5.08 -10.52 -25.84
C LYS A 280 6.19 -11.55 -26.00
#